data_AF-A0A7Y4L456-F1
#
_entry.id   AF-A0A7Y4L456-F1
#
_cell.length_a   1.000
_cell.length_b   1.000
_cell.length_c   1.000
_cell.angle_alpha   90.00
_cell.angle_beta   90.00
_cell.angle_gamma   90.00
#
_symmetry.space_group_name_H-M   'P 1'
#
loop_
_entity.id
_entity.type
_entity.pdbx_description
1 polymer ?
#
loop_
_entity_poly.entity_id
_entity_poly.type
_entity_poly.pdbx_seq_one_letter_code
_entity_poly.pdbx_strand_id
1 'polypeptide(L)'
;MAPSAHSPDVAGQATKHPALAMLRGALIAAVVVGVNAIAISAIAVGTPGLLGALLGLLMVIVFSGAGLFAMHLSRKADPTMQLAVAMASYTGRIAIFGGLLALALSSDSLERHVNLTVLGIVALVVIMGWMAGEIWSWSRLRVPIYDLDNEVNR
;
A
#
# COMPACT_ATOMS: atom_id res chain seq x y z
N MET A 1 -33.76 -23.22 36.69
CA MET A 1 -33.67 -22.21 35.62
C MET A 1 -32.21 -21.84 35.51
N ALA A 2 -31.46 -22.48 34.61
CA ALA A 2 -30.03 -22.21 34.46
C ALA A 2 -29.84 -20.85 33.76
N PRO A 3 -28.96 -19.97 34.25
CA PRO A 3 -28.68 -18.71 33.59
C PRO A 3 -28.08 -18.99 32.21
N SER A 4 -28.70 -18.41 31.18
CA SER A 4 -28.24 -18.43 29.80
C SER A 4 -26.79 -17.99 29.74
N ALA A 5 -25.90 -18.90 29.31
CA ALA A 5 -24.52 -18.61 29.03
C ALA A 5 -24.46 -17.49 27.98
N HIS A 6 -24.13 -16.29 28.43
CA HIS A 6 -23.75 -15.21 27.56
C HIS A 6 -22.38 -15.62 26.99
N SER A 7 -22.36 -16.13 25.76
CA SER A 7 -21.10 -16.42 25.06
C SER A 7 -20.24 -15.15 25.11
N PRO A 8 -19.05 -15.19 25.73
CA PRO A 8 -18.19 -14.01 25.73
C PRO A 8 -17.90 -13.70 24.26
N ASP A 9 -18.25 -12.48 23.86
CA ASP A 9 -17.80 -11.90 22.60
C ASP A 9 -16.29 -12.15 22.51
N VAL A 10 -15.85 -12.82 21.45
CA VAL A 10 -14.48 -13.35 21.27
C VAL A 10 -13.51 -12.17 21.16
N ALA A 11 -13.21 -11.57 22.32
CA ALA A 11 -12.29 -10.48 22.50
C ALA A 11 -10.89 -11.03 22.26
N GLY A 12 -10.32 -10.67 21.10
CA GLY A 12 -8.97 -11.09 20.73
C GLY A 12 -8.92 -12.13 19.64
N GLN A 13 -9.80 -12.07 18.63
CA GLN A 13 -9.44 -12.68 17.34
C GLN A 13 -8.20 -11.98 16.80
N ALA A 14 -7.03 -12.55 17.11
CA ALA A 14 -5.83 -12.33 16.35
C ALA A 14 -6.20 -12.59 14.89
N THR A 15 -6.33 -11.52 14.09
CA THR A 15 -6.55 -11.69 12.66
C THR A 15 -5.40 -12.56 12.17
N LYS A 16 -5.69 -13.79 11.71
CA LYS A 16 -4.69 -14.80 11.33
C LYS A 16 -3.61 -14.23 10.39
N HIS A 17 -3.92 -13.16 9.66
CA HIS A 17 -3.01 -12.43 8.78
C HIS A 17 -3.16 -10.90 8.89
N PRO A 18 -2.53 -10.24 9.88
CA PRO A 18 -2.68 -8.79 10.07
C PRO A 18 -2.10 -7.97 8.90
N ALA A 19 -1.00 -8.45 8.31
CA ALA A 19 -0.39 -7.82 7.14
C ALA A 19 -1.30 -7.82 5.90
N LEU A 20 -2.08 -8.89 5.68
CA LEU A 20 -3.02 -8.97 4.58
C LEU A 20 -4.24 -8.05 4.79
N ALA A 21 -4.69 -7.87 6.04
CA ALA A 21 -5.75 -6.91 6.36
C ALA A 21 -5.29 -5.47 6.07
N MET A 22 -4.07 -5.12 6.48
CA MET A 22 -3.46 -3.81 6.17
C MET A 22 -3.31 -3.58 4.67
N LEU A 23 -2.79 -4.57 3.94
CA LEU A 23 -2.62 -4.48 2.50
C LEU A 23 -3.96 -4.25 1.80
N ARG A 24 -5.02 -4.94 2.22
CA ARG A 24 -6.37 -4.74 1.67
C ARG A 24 -6.89 -3.33 1.94
N GLY A 25 -6.79 -2.85 3.19
CA GLY A 25 -7.25 -1.51 3.54
C GLY A 25 -6.53 -0.40 2.76
N ALA A 26 -5.20 -0.50 2.68
CA ALA A 26 -4.37 0.45 1.93
C ALA A 26 -4.64 0.39 0.42
N LEU A 27 -4.78 -0.80 -0.16
CA LEU A 27 -5.06 -0.99 -1.58
C LEU A 27 -6.44 -0.46 -1.98
N ILE A 28 -7.47 -0.69 -1.15
CA ILE A 28 -8.80 -0.13 -1.39
C ILE A 28 -8.74 1.41 -1.38
N ALA A 29 -8.10 2.00 -0.38
CA ALA A 29 -7.98 3.46 -0.30
C ALA A 29 -7.23 4.04 -1.51
N ALA A 30 -6.12 3.42 -1.91
CA ALA A 30 -5.35 3.85 -3.07
C ALA A 30 -6.10 3.70 -4.39
N VAL A 31 -6.87 2.63 -4.58
CA VAL A 31 -7.70 2.45 -5.78
C VAL A 31 -8.82 3.49 -5.81
N VAL A 32 -9.50 3.74 -4.70
CA VAL A 32 -10.55 4.78 -4.62
C VAL A 32 -9.97 6.14 -4.98
N VAL A 33 -8.88 6.54 -4.33
CA VAL A 33 -8.22 7.83 -4.61
C VAL A 33 -7.69 7.88 -6.04
N GLY A 34 -7.08 6.80 -6.52
CA GLY A 34 -6.52 6.68 -7.86
C GLY A 34 -7.56 6.79 -8.96
N VAL A 35 -8.69 6.10 -8.85
CA VAL A 35 -9.78 6.18 -9.83
C VAL A 35 -10.32 7.61 -9.93
N ASN A 36 -10.50 8.29 -8.79
CA ASN A 36 -10.93 9.69 -8.79
C ASN A 36 -9.88 10.61 -9.45
N ALA A 37 -8.60 10.42 -9.12
CA ALA A 37 -7.51 11.20 -9.71
C ALA A 37 -7.39 10.97 -11.23
N ILE A 38 -7.56 9.73 -11.69
CA ILE A 38 -7.60 9.36 -13.11
C ILE A 38 -8.77 10.07 -13.80
N ALA A 39 -9.97 10.02 -13.24
CA ALA A 39 -11.14 10.70 -13.81
C ALA A 39 -10.92 12.21 -13.94
N ILE A 40 -10.42 12.87 -12.88
CA ILE A 40 -10.13 14.31 -12.88
C ILE A 40 -9.07 14.64 -13.94
N SER A 41 -7.99 13.87 -14.00
CA SER A 41 -6.90 14.12 -14.95
C SER A 41 -7.32 13.92 -16.41
N ALA A 42 -8.17 12.93 -16.69
CA ALA A 42 -8.71 12.67 -18.01
C ALA A 42 -9.59 13.83 -18.50
N ILE A 43 -10.39 14.43 -17.60
CA ILE A 43 -11.24 15.57 -17.93
C ILE A 43 -10.41 16.85 -18.09
N ALA A 44 -9.44 17.08 -17.20
CA ALA A 44 -8.67 18.34 -17.17
C ALA A 44 -7.61 18.44 -18.27
N VAL A 45 -6.96 17.33 -18.62
CA VAL A 45 -5.79 17.31 -19.53
C VAL A 45 -6.02 16.43 -20.76
N GLY A 46 -7.02 15.55 -20.75
CA GLY A 46 -7.31 14.62 -21.84
C GLY A 46 -6.49 13.34 -21.77
N THR A 47 -6.21 12.74 -22.94
CA THR A 47 -5.52 11.45 -23.05
C THR A 47 -4.12 11.43 -22.43
N PRO A 48 -3.28 12.50 -22.48
CA PRO A 48 -1.97 12.47 -21.84
C PRO A 48 -2.04 12.50 -20.33
N GLY A 49 -3.08 13.16 -19.77
CA GLY A 49 -3.37 13.16 -18.35
C GLY A 49 -3.82 11.80 -17.85
N LEU A 50 -4.70 11.14 -18.61
CA LEU A 50 -5.18 9.79 -18.32
C LEU A 50 -4.01 8.79 -18.21
N LEU A 51 -3.09 8.81 -19.19
CA LEU A 51 -1.94 7.92 -19.20
C LEU A 51 -0.96 8.22 -18.06
N GLY A 52 -0.72 9.51 -17.78
CA GLY A 52 0.09 9.92 -16.63
C GLY A 52 -0.49 9.46 -15.30
N ALA A 53 -1.81 9.59 -15.13
CA ALA A 53 -2.51 9.17 -13.92
C ALA A 53 -2.53 7.65 -13.73
N LEU A 54 -2.74 6.89 -14.81
CA LEU A 54 -2.65 5.42 -14.80
C LEU A 54 -1.26 4.94 -14.38
N LEU A 55 -0.21 5.53 -14.97
CA LEU A 55 1.18 5.22 -14.61
C LEU A 55 1.47 5.58 -13.14
N GLY A 56 1.01 6.74 -12.68
CA GLY A 56 1.16 7.17 -11.29
C GLY A 56 0.50 6.19 -10.31
N LEU A 57 -0.75 5.80 -10.57
CA LEU A 57 -1.46 4.80 -9.75
C LEU A 57 -0.74 3.45 -9.76
N LEU A 58 -0.35 2.96 -10.94
CA LEU A 58 0.34 1.68 -11.09
C LEU A 58 1.64 1.66 -10.30
N MET A 59 2.44 2.73 -10.39
CA MET A 59 3.68 2.86 -9.62
C MET A 59 3.42 2.74 -8.12
N VAL A 60 2.46 3.48 -7.58
CA VAL A 60 2.18 3.47 -6.14
C VAL A 60 1.77 2.07 -5.68
N ILE A 61 0.88 1.40 -6.42
CA ILE A 61 0.42 0.05 -6.05
C ILE A 61 1.59 -0.95 -6.04
N VAL A 62 2.40 -0.98 -7.11
CA VAL A 62 3.52 -1.92 -7.22
C VAL A 62 4.52 -1.70 -6.10
N PHE A 63 4.86 -0.45 -5.83
CA PHE A 63 5.95 -0.08 -4.95
C PHE A 63 5.61 -0.15 -3.46
N SER A 64 4.41 0.29 -3.11
CA SER A 64 3.89 0.20 -1.74
C SER A 64 3.52 -1.24 -1.43
N GLY A 65 2.88 -1.94 -2.38
CA GLY A 65 2.58 -3.36 -2.27
C GLY A 65 3.82 -4.23 -2.10
N ALA A 66 4.86 -4.03 -2.93
CA ALA A 66 6.12 -4.76 -2.81
C ALA A 66 6.81 -4.54 -1.46
N GLY A 67 6.76 -3.33 -0.91
CA GLY A 67 7.33 -3.03 0.41
C GLY A 67 6.62 -3.77 1.53
N LEU A 68 5.28 -3.76 1.56
CA LEU A 68 4.50 -4.53 2.53
C LEU A 68 4.71 -6.03 2.36
N PHE A 69 4.85 -6.51 1.13
CA PHE A 69 5.14 -7.91 0.84
C PHE A 69 6.53 -8.33 1.34
N ALA A 70 7.56 -7.49 1.10
CA ALA A 70 8.90 -7.72 1.60
C ALA A 70 8.92 -7.78 3.14
N MET A 71 8.17 -6.88 3.80
CA MET A 71 8.03 -6.88 5.26
C MET A 71 7.29 -8.12 5.77
N HIS A 72 6.27 -8.60 5.04
CA HIS A 72 5.60 -9.86 5.35
C HIS A 72 6.55 -11.06 5.27
N LEU A 73 7.40 -11.11 4.23
CA LEU A 73 8.36 -12.19 4.04
C LEU A 73 9.47 -12.19 5.11
N SER A 74 9.85 -10.99 5.58
CA SER A 74 10.91 -10.81 6.60
C SER A 74 10.42 -11.00 8.05
N ARG A 75 9.14 -11.30 8.28
CA ARG A 75 8.53 -11.40 9.62
C ARG A 75 9.18 -12.43 10.55
N LYS A 76 9.86 -13.43 9.99
CA LYS A 76 10.55 -14.51 10.73
C LYS A 76 12.08 -14.37 10.72
N ALA A 77 12.61 -13.31 10.14
CA ALA A 77 14.04 -13.10 9.96
C ALA A 77 14.67 -12.31 11.12
N ASP A 78 15.96 -12.53 11.37
CA ASP A 78 16.75 -11.79 12.36
C ASP A 78 16.68 -10.26 12.12
N PRO A 79 16.74 -9.40 13.15
CA PRO A 79 16.57 -7.95 13.03
C PRO A 79 17.48 -7.29 11.97
N THR A 80 18.71 -7.80 11.82
CA THR A 80 19.68 -7.32 10.80
C THR A 80 19.15 -7.54 9.38
N MET A 81 18.48 -8.66 9.11
CA MET A 81 17.96 -8.97 7.79
C MET A 81 16.68 -8.18 7.50
N GLN A 82 15.86 -7.91 8.52
CA GLN A 82 14.72 -6.98 8.39
C GLN A 82 15.18 -5.57 8.03
N LEU A 83 16.24 -5.07 8.69
CA LEU A 83 16.83 -3.78 8.36
C LEU A 83 17.38 -3.76 6.92
N ALA A 84 18.10 -4.82 6.51
CA ALA A 84 18.63 -4.94 5.15
C ALA A 84 17.51 -4.94 4.10
N VAL A 85 16.42 -5.67 4.33
CA VAL A 85 15.25 -5.70 3.43
C VAL A 85 14.58 -4.33 3.36
N ALA A 86 14.45 -3.63 4.49
CA ALA A 86 13.88 -2.28 4.53
C ALA A 86 14.75 -1.30 3.72
N MET A 87 16.06 -1.31 3.93
CA MET A 87 17.00 -0.47 3.18
C MET A 87 17.02 -0.81 1.70
N ALA A 88 17.10 -2.11 1.33
CA ALA A 88 17.04 -2.55 -0.05
C ALA A 88 15.74 -2.13 -0.73
N SER A 89 14.62 -2.19 -0.01
CA SER A 89 13.34 -1.65 -0.49
C SER A 89 13.48 -0.17 -0.77
N TYR A 90 13.88 0.68 0.20
CA TYR A 90 14.03 2.12 -0.01
C TYR A 90 15.05 2.49 -1.11
N THR A 91 16.16 1.78 -1.23
CA THR A 91 17.15 2.01 -2.29
C THR A 91 16.61 1.61 -3.64
N GLY A 92 16.03 0.41 -3.77
CA GLY A 92 15.40 -0.05 -5.01
C GLY A 92 14.27 0.91 -5.43
N ARG A 93 13.58 1.45 -4.43
CA ARG A 93 12.55 2.44 -4.60
C ARG A 93 13.06 3.72 -5.27
N ILE A 94 14.12 4.31 -4.72
CA ILE A 94 14.77 5.51 -5.28
C ILE A 94 15.38 5.20 -6.65
N ALA A 95 16.02 4.04 -6.81
CA ALA A 95 16.66 3.65 -8.07
C ALA A 95 15.65 3.46 -9.20
N ILE A 96 14.49 2.85 -8.92
CA ILE A 96 13.41 2.69 -9.90
C ILE A 96 12.83 4.05 -10.30
N PHE A 97 12.55 4.94 -9.34
CA PHE A 97 12.08 6.29 -9.65
C PHE A 97 13.10 7.08 -10.47
N GLY A 98 14.38 7.04 -10.08
CA GLY A 98 15.46 7.69 -10.81
C GLY A 98 15.61 7.13 -12.23
N GLY A 99 15.53 5.82 -12.39
CA GLY A 99 15.56 5.15 -13.69
C GLY A 99 14.37 5.52 -14.58
N LEU A 100 13.15 5.52 -14.02
CA LEU A 100 11.95 5.91 -14.75
C LEU A 100 11.96 7.40 -15.12
N LEU A 101 12.45 8.27 -14.24
CA LEU A 101 12.61 9.68 -14.54
C LEU A 101 13.65 9.89 -15.63
N ALA A 102 14.79 9.20 -15.56
CA ALA A 102 15.82 9.25 -16.60
C ALA A 102 15.28 8.77 -17.95
N LEU A 103 14.54 7.65 -17.97
CA LEU A 103 13.87 7.14 -19.18
C LEU A 103 12.83 8.12 -19.71
N ALA A 104 12.07 8.78 -18.83
CA ALA A 104 11.09 9.78 -19.22
C ALA A 104 11.74 11.02 -19.84
N LEU A 105 12.86 11.49 -19.27
CA LEU A 105 13.63 12.62 -19.78
C LEU A 105 14.36 12.29 -21.10
N SER A 106 14.73 11.03 -21.33
CA SER A 106 15.43 10.61 -22.55
C SER A 106 14.51 10.22 -23.70
N SER A 107 13.18 10.17 -23.49
CA SER A 107 12.23 9.63 -24.46
C SER A 107 11.28 10.72 -24.99
N ASP A 108 11.57 11.27 -26.17
CA ASP A 108 10.70 12.21 -26.90
C ASP A 108 9.27 11.68 -27.13
N SER A 109 9.13 10.35 -27.23
CA SER A 109 7.84 9.70 -27.39
C SER A 109 6.99 9.76 -26.11
N LEU A 110 7.63 9.70 -24.94
CA LEU A 110 6.94 9.69 -23.66
C LEU A 110 6.42 11.09 -23.32
N GLU A 111 7.22 12.12 -23.59
CA GLU A 111 6.82 13.52 -23.38
C GLU A 111 5.61 13.93 -24.23
N ARG A 112 5.48 13.38 -25.45
CA ARG A 112 4.30 13.63 -26.31
C ARG A 112 3.01 12.95 -25.84
N HIS A 113 3.11 11.79 -25.20
CA HIS A 113 1.94 10.96 -24.89
C HIS A 113 1.57 10.95 -23.41
N VAL A 114 2.48 11.32 -22.52
CA VAL A 114 2.29 11.24 -21.06
C VAL A 114 2.61 12.59 -20.43
N ASN A 115 1.65 13.14 -19.70
CA ASN A 115 1.91 14.34 -18.91
C ASN A 115 2.62 13.97 -17.59
N LEU A 116 3.92 14.24 -17.52
CA LEU A 116 4.79 13.92 -16.37
C LEU A 116 4.38 14.67 -15.09
N THR A 117 3.84 15.89 -15.22
CA THR A 117 3.33 16.65 -14.08
C THR A 117 2.11 15.98 -13.47
N VAL A 118 1.17 15.55 -14.31
CA VAL A 118 -0.02 14.79 -13.87
C VAL A 118 0.40 13.48 -13.22
N LEU A 119 1.35 12.75 -13.82
CA LEU A 119 1.89 11.52 -13.22
C LEU A 119 2.39 11.77 -11.81
N GLY A 120 3.23 12.80 -11.62
CA GLY A 120 3.78 13.14 -10.30
C GLY A 120 2.70 13.53 -9.29
N ILE A 121 1.74 14.38 -9.68
CA ILE A 121 0.64 14.81 -8.80
C ILE A 121 -0.23 13.62 -8.40
N VAL A 122 -0.61 12.77 -9.37
CA VAL A 122 -1.44 11.59 -9.09
C VAL A 122 -0.70 10.61 -8.19
N ALA A 123 0.59 10.35 -8.44
CA ALA A 123 1.40 9.50 -7.57
C ALA A 123 1.41 10.03 -6.12
N LEU A 124 1.59 11.33 -5.91
CA LEU A 124 1.54 11.97 -4.59
C LEU A 124 0.18 11.85 -3.90
N VAL A 125 -0.91 12.09 -4.62
CA VAL A 125 -2.26 11.99 -4.06
C VAL A 125 -2.61 10.55 -3.72
N VAL A 126 -2.26 9.60 -4.59
CA VAL A 126 -2.52 8.17 -4.38
C VAL A 126 -1.69 7.61 -3.22
N ILE A 127 -0.42 7.98 -3.06
CA ILE A 127 0.39 7.51 -1.92
C ILE A 127 -0.16 8.05 -0.60
N MET A 128 -0.65 9.30 -0.57
CA MET A 128 -1.33 9.84 0.61
C MET A 128 -2.60 9.05 0.94
N GLY A 129 -3.39 8.69 -0.07
CA GLY A 129 -4.55 7.80 0.07
C GLY A 129 -4.17 6.41 0.60
N TRP A 130 -3.09 5.82 0.06
CA TRP A 130 -2.54 4.55 0.53
C TRP A 130 -2.17 4.61 2.01
N MET A 131 -1.39 5.61 2.42
CA MET A 131 -0.96 5.79 3.81
C MET A 131 -2.15 5.95 4.76
N ALA A 132 -3.15 6.74 4.37
CA ALA A 132 -4.37 6.88 5.15
C ALA A 132 -5.11 5.54 5.31
N GLY A 133 -5.20 4.72 4.25
CA GLY A 133 -5.79 3.39 4.31
C GLY A 133 -4.99 2.42 5.18
N GLU A 134 -3.67 2.50 5.15
CA GLU A 134 -2.79 1.69 5.98
C GLU A 134 -2.96 2.04 7.47
N ILE A 135 -2.96 3.33 7.81
CA ILE A 135 -3.19 3.84 9.16
C ILE A 135 -4.59 3.46 9.66
N TRP A 136 -5.61 3.62 8.82
CA TRP A 136 -6.97 3.24 9.16
C TRP A 136 -7.08 1.75 9.46
N SER A 137 -6.51 0.89 8.61
CA SER A 137 -6.49 -0.54 8.86
C SER A 137 -5.71 -0.91 10.12
N TRP A 138 -4.60 -0.22 10.39
CA TRP A 138 -3.80 -0.41 11.61
C TRP A 138 -4.60 -0.08 12.86
N SER A 139 -5.28 1.07 12.86
CA SER A 139 -6.08 1.52 14.00
C SER A 139 -7.23 0.57 14.33
N ARG A 140 -7.64 -0.29 13.37
CA ARG A 140 -8.70 -1.28 13.55
C ARG A 140 -8.19 -2.66 13.99
N LEU A 141 -6.89 -2.92 13.88
CA LEU A 141 -6.28 -4.15 14.38
C LEU A 141 -6.24 -4.10 15.91
N ARG A 142 -7.08 -4.93 16.54
CA ARG A 142 -7.04 -5.13 18.00
C ARG A 142 -5.89 -6.09 18.31
N VAL A 143 -4.74 -5.56 18.69
CA VAL A 143 -3.57 -6.35 19.12
C VAL A 143 -3.79 -6.79 20.57
N PRO A 144 -3.90 -8.11 20.86
CA PRO A 144 -4.00 -8.59 22.24
C PRO A 144 -2.71 -8.27 23.01
N ILE A 145 -2.86 -7.80 24.25
CA ILE A 145 -1.71 -7.54 25.15
C ILE A 145 -1.12 -8.86 25.68
N TYR A 146 -1.95 -9.90 25.76
CA TYR A 146 -1.56 -11.23 26.19
C TYR A 146 -1.33 -12.15 25.00
N ASP A 147 -0.30 -12.97 25.09
CA ASP A 147 0.00 -14.03 24.13
C ASP A 147 -1.00 -15.18 24.31
N LEU A 148 -2.15 -15.07 23.65
CA LEU A 148 -3.25 -16.05 23.66
C LEU A 148 -3.03 -17.18 22.64
N ASP A 149 -1.88 -17.20 21.95
CA ASP A 149 -1.56 -18.15 20.88
C ASP A 149 -1.61 -19.61 21.38
N ASN A 150 -1.47 -19.80 22.69
CA ASN A 150 -1.42 -21.09 23.38
C ASN A 150 -2.80 -21.68 23.71
N GLU A 151 -3.86 -20.87 23.72
CA GLU A 151 -5.21 -21.29 24.17
C GLU A 151 -6.15 -21.66 23.02
N VAL A 152 -5.88 -21.17 21.80
CA VAL A 152 -6.76 -21.33 20.62
C VAL A 152 -6.45 -22.60 19.82
N ASN A 153 -5.30 -23.24 20.04
CA ASN A 153 -4.83 -24.43 19.32
C ASN A 153 -4.97 -25.75 20.09
N ARG A 154 -5.86 -25.81 21.10
CA ARG A 154 -6.26 -27.07 21.76
C ARG A 154 -7.59 -27.58 21.28
#